data_AF-A0A933GN84-F1
#
_entry.id   AF-A0A933GN84-F1
#
_cell.length_a   1.000
_cell.length_b   1.000
_cell.length_c   1.000
_cell.angle_alpha   90.00
_cell.angle_beta   90.00
_cell.angle_gamma   90.00
#
_symmetry.space_group_name_H-M   'P 1'
#
loop_
_entity.id
_entity.type
_entity.pdbx_description
1 polymer ?
#
loop_
_entity_poly.entity_id
_entity_poly.type
_entity_poly.pdbx_seq_one_letter_code
_entity_poly.pdbx_strand_id
1 'polypeptide(L)'
;MPVTLPIDVYEVFEKSFGKENAHMVVKSLEATISDVTDYRWKVTKDELLESIRKEFVTREIFEERFKNLEIQMDLRFKNLENKMDERFHSVDERFKSLNFKLNIFLAIAFIALTFANPTFVKLLERLLKF
;
A
#
# COMPACT_ATOMS: atom_id res chain seq x y z
N MET A 1 -18.08 8.34 40.17
CA MET A 1 -17.02 9.24 40.62
C MET A 1 -17.62 10.01 41.77
N PRO A 2 -16.98 10.05 42.95
CA PRO A 2 -17.56 10.75 44.08
C PRO A 2 -17.63 12.26 43.78
N VAL A 3 -18.82 12.82 43.91
CA VAL A 3 -19.05 14.26 43.77
C VAL A 3 -19.23 14.86 45.15
N THR A 4 -18.61 16.02 45.37
CA THR A 4 -18.76 16.79 46.60
C THR A 4 -19.37 18.14 46.28
N LEU A 5 -20.30 18.59 47.11
CA LEU A 5 -20.89 19.91 46.96
C LEU A 5 -19.89 20.99 47.43
N PRO A 6 -19.94 22.19 46.83
CA PRO A 6 -19.15 23.33 47.30
C PRO A 6 -19.45 23.67 48.76
N ILE A 7 -18.45 24.17 49.48
CA ILE A 7 -18.56 24.46 50.92
C ILE A 7 -19.62 25.51 51.24
N ASP A 8 -19.77 26.52 50.37
CA ASP A 8 -20.79 27.57 50.51
C ASP A 8 -22.22 26.99 50.51
N VAL A 9 -22.45 25.92 49.75
CA VAL A 9 -23.74 25.22 49.71
C VAL A 9 -23.98 24.51 51.03
N TYR A 10 -22.96 23.83 51.56
CA TYR A 10 -22.99 23.19 52.88
C TYR A 10 -23.34 24.20 53.99
N GLU A 11 -22.71 25.38 54.00
CA GLU A 11 -22.96 26.42 55.00
C GLU A 11 -24.40 26.94 54.97
N VAL A 12 -24.99 27.10 53.77
CA VAL A 12 -26.39 27.50 53.61
C VAL A 12 -27.34 26.43 54.16
N PHE A 13 -27.05 25.15 53.92
CA PHE A 13 -27.84 24.04 54.47
C PHE A 13 -27.71 23.95 55.99
N GLU A 14 -26.50 24.07 56.55
CA GLU A 14 -26.29 24.06 58.01
C GLU A 14 -27.03 25.20 58.70
N LYS A 15 -27.02 26.40 58.11
CA LYS A 15 -27.74 27.57 58.62
C LYS A 15 -29.27 27.40 58.59
N SER A 16 -29.79 26.65 57.62
CA SER A 16 -31.23 26.50 57.40
C SER A 16 -31.84 25.31 58.15
N PHE A 17 -31.13 24.18 58.21
CA PHE A 17 -31.65 22.90 58.70
C PHE A 17 -30.98 22.41 60.00
N GLY A 18 -29.91 23.09 60.44
CA GLY A 18 -29.04 22.61 61.51
C GLY A 18 -28.03 21.58 61.00
N LYS A 19 -26.89 21.47 61.69
CA LYS A 19 -25.71 20.71 61.25
C LYS A 19 -26.00 19.25 60.87
N GLU A 20 -26.80 18.56 61.68
CA GLU A 20 -27.07 17.13 61.49
C GLU A 20 -27.99 16.85 60.30
N ASN A 21 -29.09 17.59 60.18
CA ASN A 21 -30.02 17.46 59.04
C ASN A 21 -29.35 17.90 57.73
N ALA A 22 -28.56 18.98 57.78
CA ALA A 22 -27.79 19.45 56.63
C ALA A 22 -26.82 18.37 56.14
N HIS A 23 -26.07 17.73 57.05
CA HIS A 23 -25.14 16.67 56.69
C HIS A 23 -25.86 15.48 56.03
N MET A 24 -27.00 15.05 56.58
CA MET A 24 -27.80 13.97 55.98
C MET A 24 -28.28 14.30 54.57
N VAL A 25 -28.83 15.50 54.37
CA VAL A 25 -29.37 15.94 53.07
C VAL A 25 -28.25 16.11 52.05
N VAL A 26 -27.13 16.72 52.43
CA VAL A 26 -26.03 16.89 51.48
C VAL A 26 -25.43 15.55 51.10
N LYS A 27 -25.23 14.63 52.06
CA LYS A 27 -24.69 13.30 51.76
C LYS A 27 -25.60 12.50 50.81
N SER A 28 -26.92 12.60 50.97
CA SER A 28 -27.85 11.92 50.06
C SER A 28 -27.88 12.55 48.67
N LEU A 29 -27.75 13.88 48.58
CA LEU A 29 -27.60 14.60 47.32
C LEU A 29 -26.30 14.23 46.60
N GLU A 30 -25.17 14.25 47.30
CA GLU A 30 -23.86 13.85 46.77
C GLU A 30 -23.86 12.41 46.27
N ALA A 31 -24.47 11.50 47.02
CA ALA A 31 -24.65 10.11 46.60
C ALA A 31 -25.49 10.01 45.32
N THR A 32 -26.64 10.69 45.29
CA THR A 32 -27.53 10.70 44.11
C THR A 32 -26.84 11.29 42.89
N ILE A 33 -26.12 12.40 43.05
CA ILE A 33 -25.38 13.05 41.95
C ILE A 33 -24.25 12.14 41.47
N SER A 34 -23.55 11.47 42.38
CA SER A 34 -22.49 10.51 42.04
C SER A 34 -23.05 9.34 41.21
N ASP A 35 -24.19 8.77 41.63
CA ASP A 35 -24.86 7.68 40.92
C ASP A 35 -25.30 8.09 39.51
N VAL A 36 -25.90 9.28 39.38
CA VAL A 36 -26.31 9.84 38.09
C VAL A 36 -25.10 10.09 37.20
N THR A 37 -24.02 10.64 37.75
CA THR A 37 -22.78 10.92 37.00
C THR A 37 -22.14 9.63 36.51
N ASP A 38 -22.09 8.59 37.34
CA ASP A 38 -21.56 7.28 36.95
C ASP A 38 -22.41 6.61 35.87
N TYR A 39 -23.74 6.70 35.97
CA TYR A 39 -24.63 6.21 34.94
C TYR A 39 -24.41 6.95 33.61
N ARG A 40 -24.39 8.28 33.61
CA ARG A 40 -24.15 9.10 32.41
C ARG A 40 -22.79 8.81 31.79
N TRP A 41 -21.75 8.67 32.61
CA TRP A 41 -20.42 8.32 32.14
C TRP A 41 -20.39 6.98 31.43
N LYS A 42 -21.02 5.94 32.01
CA LYS A 42 -21.13 4.63 31.38
C LYS A 42 -21.84 4.71 30.03
N VAL A 43 -23.02 5.34 29.99
CA VAL A 43 -23.82 5.48 28.76
C VAL A 43 -23.03 6.24 27.68
N THR A 44 -22.46 7.40 28.00
CA THR A 44 -21.68 8.18 27.03
C THR A 44 -20.44 7.44 26.55
N LYS A 45 -19.77 6.69 27.44
CA LYS A 45 -18.64 5.84 27.04
C LYS A 45 -19.07 4.76 26.07
N ASP A 46 -20.19 4.10 26.31
CA ASP A 46 -20.72 3.04 25.45
C ASP A 46 -21.15 3.61 24.08
N GLU A 47 -21.83 4.76 24.06
CA GLU A 47 -22.19 5.48 22.83
C GLU A 47 -20.95 5.88 22.02
N LEU A 48 -19.92 6.44 22.68
CA LEU A 48 -18.65 6.76 22.04
C LEU A 48 -17.97 5.52 21.47
N LEU A 49 -17.91 4.43 22.24
CA LEU A 49 -17.31 3.18 21.80
C LEU A 49 -18.04 2.62 20.57
N GLU A 50 -19.37 2.71 20.54
CA GLU A 50 -20.18 2.27 19.42
C GLU A 50 -19.99 3.16 18.18
N SER A 51 -19.93 4.49 18.37
CA SER A 51 -19.64 5.42 17.27
C SER A 51 -18.27 5.15 16.64
N ILE A 52 -17.26 4.90 17.49
CA ILE A 52 -15.91 4.52 17.07
C ILE A 52 -15.96 3.20 16.31
N ARG A 53 -16.62 2.16 16.84
CA ARG A 53 -16.74 0.86 16.14
C ARG A 53 -17.41 0.98 14.78
N LYS A 54 -18.40 1.86 14.65
CA LYS A 54 -19.11 2.12 13.39
C LYS A 54 -18.26 2.87 12.37
N GLU A 55 -17.43 3.82 12.81
CA GLU A 55 -16.53 4.59 11.94
C GLU A 55 -15.24 3.85 11.60
N PHE A 56 -14.77 2.96 12.48
CA PHE A 56 -13.62 2.12 12.19
C PHE A 56 -13.97 1.20 11.01
N VAL A 57 -13.08 1.22 10.01
CA VAL A 57 -13.13 0.29 8.88
C VAL A 57 -13.17 -1.12 9.45
N THR A 58 -14.28 -1.82 9.23
CA THR A 58 -14.39 -3.20 9.70
C THR A 58 -13.32 -4.04 9.02
N ARG A 59 -12.89 -5.11 9.68
CA ARG A 59 -11.87 -6.01 9.15
C ARG A 59 -12.23 -6.48 7.73
N GLU A 60 -13.51 -6.67 7.45
CA GLU A 60 -14.04 -7.12 6.17
C GLU A 60 -13.82 -6.08 5.06
N ILE A 61 -14.14 -4.80 5.31
CA ILE A 61 -13.92 -3.72 4.32
C ILE A 61 -12.42 -3.56 4.05
N PHE A 62 -11.61 -3.66 5.10
CA PHE A 62 -10.16 -3.60 4.95
C PHE A 62 -9.63 -4.79 4.12
N GLU A 63 -10.07 -6.01 4.43
CA GLU A 63 -9.69 -7.22 3.68
C GLU A 63 -10.15 -7.16 2.22
N GLU A 64 -11.35 -6.65 1.93
CA GLU A 64 -11.84 -6.47 0.56
C GLU A 64 -10.96 -5.48 -0.21
N ARG A 65 -10.66 -4.31 0.38
CA ARG A 65 -9.78 -3.32 -0.24
C ARG A 65 -8.37 -3.88 -0.46
N PHE A 66 -7.87 -4.66 0.47
CA PHE A 66 -6.56 -5.29 0.36
C PHE A 66 -6.52 -6.33 -0.76
N LYS A 67 -7.53 -7.20 -0.87
CA LYS A 67 -7.67 -8.15 -1.99
C LYS A 67 -7.75 -7.44 -3.34
N ASN A 68 -8.50 -6.33 -3.42
CA ASN A 68 -8.58 -5.55 -4.64
C ASN A 68 -7.21 -4.94 -5.03
N LEU A 69 -6.41 -4.51 -4.05
CA LEU A 69 -5.05 -4.05 -4.29
C LEU A 69 -4.14 -5.18 -4.78
N GLU A 70 -4.23 -6.36 -4.18
CA GLU A 70 -3.48 -7.56 -4.59
C GLU A 70 -3.77 -7.92 -6.05
N ILE A 71 -5.05 -7.98 -6.44
CA ILE A 71 -5.47 -8.26 -7.82
C ILE A 71 -4.93 -7.21 -8.79
N GLN A 72 -4.97 -5.92 -8.43
CA GLN A 72 -4.44 -4.86 -9.28
C GLN A 72 -2.92 -4.95 -9.46
N MET A 73 -2.19 -5.33 -8.39
CA MET A 73 -0.75 -5.55 -8.49
C MET A 73 -0.44 -6.71 -9.42
N ASP A 74 -1.11 -7.85 -9.26
CA ASP A 74 -0.93 -9.03 -10.12
C ASP A 74 -1.16 -8.71 -11.60
N LEU A 75 -2.23 -7.97 -11.91
CA LEU A 75 -2.51 -7.54 -13.29
C LEU A 75 -1.41 -6.64 -13.85
N ARG A 76 -0.89 -5.71 -13.04
CA ARG A 76 0.20 -4.83 -13.46
C ARG A 76 1.50 -5.60 -13.67
N PHE A 77 1.82 -6.55 -12.80
CA PHE A 77 3.00 -7.40 -12.94
C PHE A 77 2.93 -8.28 -14.19
N LYS A 78 1.81 -8.95 -14.45
CA LYS A 78 1.62 -9.74 -15.68
C LYS A 78 1.75 -8.88 -16.94
N ASN A 79 1.20 -7.66 -16.93
CA ASN A 79 1.34 -6.75 -18.07
C ASN A 79 2.79 -6.29 -18.27
N LEU A 80 3.55 -6.09 -17.20
CA LEU A 80 4.98 -5.77 -17.27
C LEU A 80 5.78 -6.94 -17.83
N GLU A 81 5.51 -8.16 -17.38
CA GLU A 81 6.13 -9.40 -17.87
C GLU A 81 5.91 -9.55 -19.38
N ASN A 82 4.66 -9.46 -19.84
CA ASN A 82 4.33 -9.54 -21.28
C ASN A 82 5.06 -8.47 -22.11
N LYS A 83 5.10 -7.21 -21.64
CA LYS A 83 5.83 -6.13 -22.33
C LYS A 83 7.34 -6.38 -22.37
N MET A 84 7.88 -7.02 -21.33
CA MET A 84 9.28 -7.38 -21.26
C MET A 84 9.59 -8.47 -22.28
N ASP A 85 8.75 -9.51 -22.36
CA ASP A 85 8.87 -10.59 -23.34
C ASP A 85 8.79 -10.07 -24.78
N GLU A 86 7.83 -9.20 -25.09
CA GLU A 86 7.72 -8.56 -26.40
C GLU A 86 8.98 -7.77 -26.78
N ARG A 87 9.54 -7.02 -25.82
CA ARG A 87 10.78 -6.26 -26.03
C ARG A 87 11.97 -7.18 -26.24
N PHE A 88 12.11 -8.25 -25.45
CA PHE A 88 13.18 -9.22 -25.63
C PHE A 88 13.07 -9.94 -26.97
N HIS A 89 11.87 -10.32 -27.39
CA HIS A 89 11.65 -10.92 -28.70
C HIS A 89 12.03 -9.96 -29.84
N SER A 90 11.67 -8.67 -29.73
CA SER A 90 12.09 -7.65 -30.70
C SER A 90 13.61 -7.48 -30.75
N VAL A 91 14.29 -7.56 -29.60
CA VAL A 91 15.76 -7.52 -29.53
C VAL A 91 16.38 -8.75 -30.20
N ASP A 92 15.84 -9.94 -29.94
CA ASP A 92 16.32 -11.19 -30.56
C ASP A 92 16.21 -11.15 -32.09
N GLU A 93 15.08 -10.69 -32.63
CA GLU A 93 14.90 -10.52 -34.07
C GLU A 93 15.87 -9.51 -34.68
N ARG A 94 16.12 -8.38 -34.00
CA ARG A 94 17.14 -7.42 -34.43
C ARG A 94 18.54 -8.04 -34.42
N PHE A 95 18.85 -8.84 -33.41
CA PHE A 95 20.14 -9.52 -33.30
C PHE A 95 20.33 -10.55 -34.42
N LYS A 96 19.31 -11.36 -34.73
CA LYS A 96 19.31 -12.28 -35.89
C LYS A 96 19.55 -11.54 -37.20
N SER A 97 18.86 -10.42 -37.42
CA SER A 97 19.04 -9.59 -38.61
C SER A 97 20.46 -9.04 -38.73
N LEU A 98 21.03 -8.54 -37.61
CA LEU A 98 22.41 -8.07 -37.57
C LEU A 98 23.41 -9.19 -37.85
N ASN A 99 23.21 -10.37 -37.26
CA ASN A 99 24.07 -11.53 -37.49
C ASN A 99 24.05 -11.96 -38.97
N PHE A 100 22.87 -11.97 -39.60
CA PHE A 100 22.74 -12.25 -41.03
C PHE A 100 23.46 -11.22 -41.90
N LYS A 101 23.29 -9.92 -41.62
CA LYS A 101 24.00 -8.85 -42.33
C LYS A 101 25.51 -8.96 -42.18
N LEU A 102 26.00 -9.28 -40.97
CA LEU A 102 27.42 -9.47 -40.70
C LEU A 102 27.97 -10.67 -41.48
N ASN A 103 27.25 -11.80 -41.50
CA ASN A 103 27.65 -12.99 -42.26
C ASN A 103 27.77 -12.69 -43.76
N ILE A 104 26.80 -11.98 -44.35
CA ILE A 104 26.89 -11.55 -45.76
C ILE A 104 28.08 -10.63 -45.97
N PHE A 105 28.26 -9.63 -45.11
CA PHE A 105 29.36 -8.69 -45.22
C PHE A 105 30.72 -9.41 -45.17
N LEU A 106 30.90 -10.33 -44.23
CA LEU A 106 32.12 -11.15 -44.13
C LEU A 106 32.34 -12.03 -45.36
N ALA A 107 31.28 -12.64 -45.91
CA ALA A 107 31.38 -13.42 -47.14
C ALA A 107 31.83 -12.57 -48.32
N ILE A 108 31.24 -11.38 -48.51
CA ILE A 108 31.65 -10.43 -49.57
C ILE A 108 33.09 -9.97 -49.36
N ALA A 109 33.47 -9.62 -48.12
CA ALA A 109 34.83 -9.21 -47.80
C ALA A 109 35.85 -10.33 -48.09
N PHE A 110 35.51 -11.58 -47.77
CA PHE A 110 36.35 -12.73 -48.08
C PHE A 110 36.54 -12.95 -49.58
N ILE A 111 35.47 -12.83 -50.36
CA ILE A 111 35.53 -12.89 -51.83
C ILE A 111 36.40 -11.75 -52.37
N ALA A 112 36.18 -10.52 -51.93
CA ALA A 112 36.96 -9.35 -52.35
C ALA A 112 38.45 -9.52 -52.05
N LEU A 113 38.81 -9.99 -50.85
CA LEU A 113 40.20 -10.28 -50.47
C LEU A 113 40.82 -11.40 -51.33
N THR A 114 40.02 -12.41 -51.69
CA THR A 114 40.46 -13.52 -52.55
C THR A 114 40.78 -13.03 -53.97
N PHE A 115 39.91 -12.21 -54.56
CA PHE A 115 40.15 -11.61 -55.89
C PHE A 115 41.24 -10.53 -55.88
N ALA A 116 41.42 -9.82 -54.77
CA ALA A 116 42.50 -8.84 -54.62
C ALA A 116 43.89 -9.51 -54.47
N ASN A 117 43.96 -10.82 -54.22
CA ASN A 117 45.22 -11.56 -54.14
C ASN A 117 45.69 -12.02 -55.53
N PRO A 118 46.75 -11.42 -56.11
CA PRO A 118 47.22 -11.76 -57.45
C PRO A 118 47.70 -13.22 -57.57
N THR A 119 48.12 -13.85 -56.47
CA THR A 119 48.49 -15.27 -56.45
C THR A 119 47.26 -16.16 -56.67
N PHE A 120 46.13 -15.81 -56.06
CA PHE A 120 44.89 -16.57 -56.18
C PHE A 120 44.26 -16.40 -57.57
N VAL A 121 44.28 -15.19 -58.12
CA VAL A 121 43.82 -14.91 -59.50
C VAL A 121 44.61 -15.75 -60.51
N LYS A 122 45.94 -15.81 -60.40
CA LYS A 122 46.79 -16.64 -61.26
C LYS A 122 46.50 -18.14 -61.13
N LEU A 123 46.11 -18.62 -59.95
CA LEU A 123 45.70 -20.01 -59.74
C LEU A 123 44.35 -20.30 -60.41
N LEU A 124 43.40 -19.36 -60.34
CA LEU A 124 42.11 -19.47 -61.02
C LEU A 124 42.27 -19.48 -62.54
N GLU A 125 43.11 -18.61 -63.11
CA GLU A 125 43.45 -18.62 -64.54
C GLU A 125 43.94 -20.00 -64.99
N ARG A 126 44.91 -20.57 -64.25
CA ARG A 126 45.47 -21.90 -64.53
C ARG A 126 44.44 -23.03 -64.42
N LEU A 127 43.52 -22.96 -63.47
CA LEU A 127 42.51 -23.99 -63.24
C LEU A 127 41.35 -23.93 -64.25
N LEU A 128 40.94 -22.73 -64.64
CA LEU A 128 39.79 -22.51 -65.52
C LEU A 128 40.15 -22.55 -67.01
N LYS A 129 41.43 -22.76 -67.36
CA LYS A 129 41.92 -22.82 -68.75
C LYS A 129 41.51 -21.59 -69.58
N PHE A 130 41.60 -20.41 -68.97
CA PHE A 130 41.80 -19.17 -69.72
C PHE A 130 43.30 -18.87 -69.81
#